data_AF-A0A7Y2H1V7-F1
#
_entry.id   AF-A0A7Y2H1V7-F1
#
_cell.length_a   1.000
_cell.length_b   1.000
_cell.length_c   1.000
_cell.angle_alpha   90.00
_cell.angle_beta   90.00
_cell.angle_gamma   90.00
#
_symmetry.space_group_name_H-M   'P 1'
#
loop_
_entity.id
_entity.type
_entity.pdbx_description
1 polymer ?
#
loop_
_entity_poly.entity_id
_entity_poly.type
_entity_poly.pdbx_seq_one_letter_code
_entity_poly.pdbx_strand_id
1 'polypeptide(L)'
;MNPTVAPTFTELHPVGPDTPNAELRTFAKEAGYLFCPGLLPPDRVDALANVYREYAREAGLMQLDNDLQTDKAKDTRMGLEENPVWVGLQVKAQNHDAMWRLGDSRETHDMLDRATDGSSYLFLSYANCCRMVSPHPEIRTKPHQDAHYVTDPKRHWTVWIPLTDCPRELGGLAVSPGSYRLGLLPHFGKGIVDAGAETPEDL
;
A
#
# COMPACT_ATOMS: atom_id res chain seq x y z
N MET A 1 20.12 -30.14 -1.87
CA MET A 1 19.72 -28.98 -2.70
C MET A 1 18.25 -29.15 -2.97
N ASN A 2 17.39 -28.37 -2.30
CA ASN A 2 15.98 -28.31 -2.68
C ASN A 2 15.92 -27.47 -3.96
N PRO A 3 15.25 -27.94 -5.03
CA PRO A 3 15.02 -27.12 -6.20
C PRO A 3 14.17 -25.92 -5.75
N THR A 4 14.73 -24.74 -5.91
CA THR A 4 14.08 -23.47 -5.61
C THR A 4 12.98 -23.28 -6.64
N VAL A 5 11.74 -23.53 -6.21
CA VAL A 5 10.56 -23.21 -6.99
C VAL A 5 10.43 -21.69 -6.93
N ALA A 6 10.53 -21.04 -8.10
CA ALA A 6 10.25 -19.62 -8.20
C ALA A 6 8.87 -19.33 -7.53
N PRO A 7 8.78 -18.31 -6.66
CA PRO A 7 7.58 -17.94 -5.96
C PRO A 7 6.49 -17.69 -6.99
N THR A 8 5.44 -18.48 -6.89
CA THR A 8 4.28 -18.28 -7.74
C THR A 8 3.43 -17.19 -7.10
N PHE A 9 3.33 -16.03 -7.73
CA PHE A 9 2.36 -15.01 -7.31
C PHE A 9 0.95 -15.52 -7.61
N THR A 10 0.15 -15.71 -6.56
CA THR A 10 -1.26 -16.04 -6.67
C THR A 10 -2.12 -14.86 -6.25
N GLU A 11 -3.41 -14.89 -6.60
CA GLU A 11 -4.38 -13.94 -6.04
C GLU A 11 -4.45 -14.08 -4.52
N LEU A 12 -4.67 -12.95 -3.83
CA LEU A 12 -4.89 -12.94 -2.39
C LEU A 12 -6.24 -13.57 -2.06
N HIS A 13 -6.30 -14.29 -0.94
CA HIS A 13 -7.55 -14.89 -0.47
C HIS A 13 -8.49 -13.77 0.03
N PRO A 14 -9.67 -13.60 -0.58
CA PRO A 14 -10.58 -12.52 -0.20
C PRO A 14 -11.32 -12.86 1.09
N VAL A 15 -11.46 -11.86 1.95
CA VAL A 15 -12.34 -11.85 3.13
C VAL A 15 -13.25 -10.63 3.04
N GLY A 16 -14.34 -10.59 3.80
CA GLY A 16 -15.26 -9.47 3.72
C GLY A 16 -16.20 -9.33 4.90
N PRO A 17 -17.18 -8.41 4.79
CA PRO A 17 -18.13 -8.14 5.86
C PRO A 17 -18.92 -9.38 6.31
N ASP A 18 -19.15 -10.34 5.43
CA ASP A 18 -19.90 -11.56 5.73
C ASP A 18 -19.05 -12.69 6.34
N THR A 19 -17.71 -12.53 6.38
CA THR A 19 -16.81 -13.54 6.98
C THR A 19 -17.02 -13.61 8.49
N PRO A 20 -17.35 -14.77 9.10
CA PRO A 20 -17.50 -14.89 10.54
C PRO A 20 -16.27 -14.40 11.31
N ASN A 21 -16.48 -13.68 12.42
CA ASN A 21 -15.38 -13.08 13.20
C ASN A 21 -14.31 -14.10 13.63
N ALA A 22 -14.72 -15.31 14.02
CA ALA A 22 -13.79 -16.36 14.42
C ALA A 22 -12.88 -16.81 13.27
N GLU A 23 -13.44 -16.94 12.06
CA GLU A 23 -12.71 -17.29 10.85
C GLU A 23 -11.78 -16.15 10.43
N LEU A 24 -12.28 -14.91 10.44
CA LEU A 24 -11.50 -13.70 10.14
C LEU A 24 -10.27 -13.57 11.06
N ARG A 25 -10.46 -13.75 12.37
CA ARG A 25 -9.37 -13.70 13.37
C ARG A 25 -8.36 -14.82 13.18
N THR A 26 -8.84 -16.03 12.88
CA THR A 26 -7.99 -17.18 12.61
C THR A 26 -7.13 -16.91 11.38
N PHE A 27 -7.75 -16.47 10.29
CA PHE A 27 -7.06 -16.10 9.06
C PHE A 27 -6.06 -14.97 9.27
N ALA A 28 -6.43 -13.89 9.96
CA ALA A 28 -5.52 -12.78 10.28
C ALA A 28 -4.27 -13.26 11.04
N LYS A 29 -4.45 -14.17 12.01
CA LYS A 29 -3.36 -14.79 12.79
C LYS A 29 -2.54 -15.83 12.01
N GLU A 30 -3.06 -16.33 10.91
CA GLU A 30 -2.33 -17.31 10.10
C GLU A 30 -1.60 -16.67 8.94
N ALA A 31 -2.26 -15.75 8.25
CA ALA A 31 -1.79 -15.12 7.03
C ALA A 31 -1.09 -13.78 7.26
N GLY A 32 -1.44 -13.03 8.32
CA GLY A 32 -0.87 -11.71 8.59
C GLY A 32 -1.29 -10.62 7.60
N TYR A 33 -2.36 -10.85 6.83
CA TYR A 33 -2.98 -9.85 5.95
C TYR A 33 -4.49 -10.06 5.89
N LEU A 34 -5.22 -9.05 5.42
CA LEU A 34 -6.63 -9.13 5.05
C LEU A 34 -6.80 -8.51 3.67
N PHE A 35 -7.39 -9.23 2.73
CA PHE A 35 -7.74 -8.71 1.41
C PHE A 35 -9.25 -8.54 1.32
N CYS A 36 -9.72 -7.30 1.31
CA CYS A 36 -11.14 -6.96 1.40
C CYS A 36 -11.60 -6.26 0.10
N PRO A 37 -11.82 -6.99 -1.01
CA PRO A 37 -12.24 -6.38 -2.27
C PRO A 37 -13.61 -5.70 -2.10
N GLY A 38 -13.74 -4.47 -2.58
CA GLY A 38 -15.00 -3.71 -2.52
C GLY A 38 -15.43 -3.26 -1.13
N LEU A 39 -14.52 -3.26 -0.14
CA LEU A 39 -14.84 -2.83 1.22
C LEU A 39 -15.23 -1.34 1.31
N LEU A 40 -14.55 -0.49 0.53
CA LEU A 40 -14.71 0.96 0.59
C LEU A 40 -15.68 1.45 -0.47
N PRO A 41 -16.52 2.46 -0.19
CA PRO A 41 -17.38 3.05 -1.20
C PRO A 41 -16.59 3.66 -2.37
N PRO A 42 -16.97 3.35 -3.62
CA PRO A 42 -16.23 3.81 -4.80
C PRO A 42 -16.11 5.33 -4.88
N ASP A 43 -17.15 6.07 -4.49
CA ASP A 43 -17.17 7.54 -4.51
C ASP A 43 -16.10 8.16 -3.59
N ARG A 44 -15.81 7.53 -2.45
CA ARG A 44 -14.74 7.98 -1.54
C ARG A 44 -13.35 7.72 -2.11
N VAL A 45 -13.16 6.59 -2.76
CA VAL A 45 -11.90 6.28 -3.46
C VAL A 45 -11.70 7.24 -4.63
N ASP A 46 -12.75 7.45 -5.43
CA ASP A 46 -12.76 8.36 -6.58
C ASP A 46 -12.49 9.82 -6.19
N ALA A 47 -13.03 10.27 -5.07
CA ALA A 47 -12.79 11.61 -4.56
C ALA A 47 -11.29 11.87 -4.33
N LEU A 48 -10.58 10.95 -3.68
CA LEU A 48 -9.13 11.09 -3.51
C LEU A 48 -8.40 10.88 -4.85
N ALA A 49 -8.78 9.88 -5.65
CA ALA A 49 -8.17 9.63 -6.95
C ALA A 49 -8.24 10.86 -7.89
N ASN A 50 -9.32 11.64 -7.84
CA ASN A 50 -9.45 12.89 -8.60
C ASN A 50 -8.43 13.94 -8.17
N VAL A 51 -8.14 14.10 -6.87
CA VAL A 51 -7.09 15.01 -6.38
C VAL A 51 -5.73 14.67 -7.00
N TYR A 52 -5.44 13.37 -7.14
CA TYR A 52 -4.20 12.86 -7.74
C TYR A 52 -4.18 13.10 -9.25
N ARG A 53 -5.29 12.83 -9.94
CA ARG A 53 -5.42 13.09 -11.38
C ARG A 53 -5.25 14.58 -11.71
N GLU A 54 -5.87 15.46 -10.93
CA GLU A 54 -5.73 16.91 -11.07
C GLU A 54 -4.28 17.35 -10.86
N TYR A 55 -3.63 16.88 -9.79
CA TYR A 55 -2.23 17.17 -9.54
C TYR A 55 -1.32 16.68 -10.68
N ALA A 56 -1.55 15.45 -11.15
CA ALA A 56 -0.78 14.89 -12.24
C ALA A 56 -0.92 15.71 -13.54
N ARG A 57 -2.11 16.25 -13.82
CA ARG A 57 -2.34 17.16 -14.95
C ARG A 57 -1.63 18.51 -14.75
N GLU A 58 -1.76 19.13 -13.59
CA GLU A 58 -1.06 20.39 -13.25
C GLU A 58 0.46 20.24 -13.33
N ALA A 59 0.98 19.09 -12.91
CA ALA A 59 2.39 18.75 -12.97
C ALA A 59 2.85 18.33 -14.39
N GLY A 60 1.96 18.21 -15.38
CA GLY A 60 2.28 17.81 -16.75
C GLY A 60 2.64 16.32 -16.92
N LEU A 61 2.21 15.48 -15.99
CA LEU A 61 2.44 14.02 -15.98
C LEU A 61 1.36 13.24 -16.75
N MET A 62 0.24 13.90 -17.08
CA MET A 62 -0.82 13.37 -17.94
C MET A 62 -1.01 14.32 -19.13
N GLN A 63 -1.27 13.77 -20.31
CA GLN A 63 -1.83 14.56 -21.42
C GLN A 63 -3.32 14.76 -21.18
N LEU A 64 -3.87 15.88 -21.67
CA LEU A 64 -5.32 15.98 -21.85
C LEU A 64 -5.72 14.85 -22.79
N ASP A 65 -6.60 13.96 -22.34
CA ASP A 65 -7.24 12.87 -23.10
C ASP A 65 -6.77 11.42 -22.78
N ASN A 66 -6.34 11.21 -21.53
CA ASN A 66 -6.43 9.93 -20.79
C ASN A 66 -5.36 8.86 -21.01
N ASP A 67 -4.10 9.18 -20.77
CA ASP A 67 -3.13 8.20 -20.29
C ASP A 67 -2.06 8.87 -19.39
N LEU A 68 -1.60 8.15 -18.35
CA LEU A 68 -0.38 8.45 -17.60
C LEU A 68 0.86 8.16 -18.46
N GLN A 69 1.00 8.84 -19.61
CA GLN A 69 2.06 8.54 -20.58
C GLN A 69 2.49 9.81 -21.32
N THR A 70 2.99 10.81 -20.61
CA THR A 70 3.75 11.91 -21.24
C THR A 70 5.25 11.60 -21.23
N ASP A 71 6.02 12.19 -22.14
CA ASP A 71 7.49 12.10 -22.09
C ASP A 71 8.02 12.63 -20.76
N LYS A 72 7.40 13.68 -20.21
CA LYS A 72 7.69 14.19 -18.87
C LYS A 72 7.44 13.15 -17.78
N ALA A 73 6.38 12.34 -17.86
CA ALA A 73 6.10 11.28 -16.89
C ALA A 73 7.15 10.15 -16.96
N LYS A 74 7.62 9.82 -18.16
CA LYS A 74 8.69 8.84 -18.37
C LYS A 74 10.03 9.33 -17.84
N ASP A 75 10.35 10.60 -18.05
CA ASP A 75 11.57 11.23 -17.52
C ASP A 75 11.50 11.47 -16.01
N THR A 76 10.30 11.71 -15.48
CA THR A 76 10.09 11.89 -14.05
C THR A 76 10.24 10.53 -13.35
N ARG A 77 11.25 10.39 -12.47
CA ARG A 77 11.34 9.27 -11.53
C ARG A 77 10.52 9.57 -10.28
N MET A 78 9.21 9.52 -10.40
CA MET A 78 8.29 9.73 -9.28
C MET A 78 8.20 8.44 -8.48
N GLY A 79 8.45 8.50 -7.17
CA GLY A 79 8.55 7.33 -6.29
C GLY A 79 9.71 7.42 -5.30
N LEU A 80 10.69 8.29 -5.57
CA LEU A 80 11.74 8.67 -4.63
C LEU A 80 11.26 9.86 -3.77
N GLU A 81 11.42 9.78 -2.46
CA GLU A 81 10.87 10.75 -1.49
C GLU A 81 11.44 12.17 -1.62
N GLU A 82 12.59 12.30 -2.27
CA GLU A 82 13.30 13.55 -2.54
C GLU A 82 12.84 14.25 -3.83
N ASN A 83 11.92 13.64 -4.60
CA ASN A 83 11.39 14.24 -5.81
C ASN A 83 10.40 15.39 -5.47
N PRO A 84 10.63 16.64 -5.92
CA PRO A 84 9.75 17.77 -5.59
C PRO A 84 8.30 17.60 -6.05
N VAL A 85 8.07 16.87 -7.14
CA VAL A 85 6.72 16.57 -7.64
C VAL A 85 6.04 15.55 -6.74
N TRP A 86 6.78 14.57 -6.20
CA TRP A 86 6.24 13.65 -5.21
C TRP A 86 5.93 14.35 -3.88
N VAL A 87 6.83 15.21 -3.39
CA VAL A 87 6.61 16.00 -2.17
C VAL A 87 5.39 16.93 -2.35
N GLY A 88 5.27 17.61 -3.48
CA GLY A 88 4.13 18.46 -3.78
C GLY A 88 2.79 17.71 -3.81
N LEU A 89 2.80 16.47 -4.31
CA LEU A 89 1.63 15.58 -4.25
C LEU A 89 1.24 15.26 -2.81
N GLN A 90 2.21 14.88 -1.96
CA GLN A 90 1.94 14.63 -0.54
C GLN A 90 1.32 15.87 0.11
N VAL A 91 1.90 17.06 -0.13
CA VAL A 91 1.36 18.32 0.41
C VAL A 91 -0.08 18.54 -0.05
N LYS A 92 -0.38 18.40 -1.36
CA LYS A 92 -1.74 18.60 -1.88
C LYS A 92 -2.74 17.61 -1.27
N ALA A 93 -2.39 16.33 -1.22
CA ALA A 93 -3.28 15.30 -0.71
C ALA A 93 -3.51 15.41 0.80
N GLN A 94 -2.46 15.62 1.59
CA GLN A 94 -2.58 15.75 3.05
C GLN A 94 -3.40 16.98 3.48
N ASN A 95 -3.49 18.00 2.63
CA ASN A 95 -4.33 19.18 2.86
C ASN A 95 -5.75 19.04 2.27
N HIS A 96 -6.08 17.89 1.65
CA HIS A 96 -7.39 17.64 1.08
C HIS A 96 -8.23 16.75 2.00
N ASP A 97 -9.51 17.08 2.20
CA ASP A 97 -10.39 16.35 3.12
C ASP A 97 -10.63 14.89 2.72
N ALA A 98 -10.67 14.60 1.41
CA ALA A 98 -10.75 13.25 0.86
C ALA A 98 -9.67 12.29 1.38
N MET A 99 -8.44 12.76 1.65
CA MET A 99 -7.36 11.94 2.20
C MET A 99 -7.72 11.43 3.59
N TRP A 100 -8.23 12.31 4.43
CA TRP A 100 -8.63 11.98 5.80
C TRP A 100 -9.93 11.20 5.85
N ARG A 101 -10.93 11.52 5.00
CA ARG A 101 -12.19 10.75 4.92
C ARG A 101 -11.97 9.31 4.46
N LEU A 102 -10.99 9.08 3.58
CA LEU A 102 -10.66 7.73 3.13
C LEU A 102 -9.79 7.01 4.17
N GLY A 103 -8.79 7.69 4.74
CA GLY A 103 -7.89 7.12 5.74
C GLY A 103 -8.56 6.76 7.07
N ASP A 104 -9.63 7.48 7.44
CA ASP A 104 -10.42 7.29 8.67
C ASP A 104 -11.79 6.65 8.39
N SER A 105 -11.84 5.72 7.42
CA SER A 105 -13.10 5.14 6.99
C SER A 105 -13.67 4.14 8.01
N ARG A 106 -14.98 4.24 8.28
CA ARG A 106 -15.69 3.35 9.20
C ARG A 106 -15.54 1.87 8.80
N GLU A 107 -15.56 1.57 7.51
CA GLU A 107 -15.47 0.22 6.98
C GLU A 107 -14.11 -0.42 7.26
N THR A 108 -13.02 0.36 7.14
CA THR A 108 -11.68 -0.08 7.55
C THR A 108 -11.65 -0.37 9.04
N HIS A 109 -12.16 0.55 9.87
CA HIS A 109 -12.20 0.38 11.32
C HIS A 109 -13.00 -0.85 11.74
N ASP A 110 -14.22 -1.01 11.22
CA ASP A 110 -15.06 -2.16 11.53
C ASP A 110 -14.37 -3.49 11.19
N MET A 111 -13.66 -3.57 10.05
CA MET A 111 -12.91 -4.77 9.67
C MET A 111 -11.71 -5.03 10.58
N LEU A 112 -10.94 -4.00 10.93
CA LEU A 112 -9.80 -4.12 11.85
C LEU A 112 -10.27 -4.53 13.25
N ASP A 113 -11.36 -3.95 13.74
CA ASP A 113 -11.89 -4.24 15.08
C ASP A 113 -12.35 -5.70 15.17
N ARG A 114 -13.02 -6.19 14.14
CA ARG A 114 -13.43 -7.60 14.05
C ARG A 114 -12.24 -8.55 14.02
N ALA A 115 -11.20 -8.21 13.26
CA ALA A 115 -10.00 -9.03 13.10
C ALA A 115 -9.08 -9.02 14.32
N THR A 116 -9.10 -7.94 15.11
CA THR A 116 -8.19 -7.76 16.26
C THR A 116 -8.85 -7.97 17.62
N ASP A 117 -10.19 -8.01 17.68
CA ASP A 117 -10.94 -7.97 18.95
C ASP A 117 -10.62 -6.72 19.79
N GLY A 118 -10.33 -5.62 19.11
CA GLY A 118 -9.94 -4.34 19.72
C GLY A 118 -10.57 -3.16 19.01
N SER A 119 -10.35 -1.95 19.52
CA SER A 119 -10.81 -0.71 18.90
C SER A 119 -9.65 -0.03 18.20
N SER A 120 -9.64 -0.06 16.87
CA SER A 120 -8.65 0.58 16.01
C SER A 120 -8.68 2.12 16.10
N TYR A 121 -9.83 2.72 16.43
CA TYR A 121 -9.94 4.17 16.67
C TYR A 121 -9.05 4.71 17.80
N LEU A 122 -8.66 3.86 18.77
CA LEU A 122 -7.80 4.26 19.89
C LEU A 122 -6.31 4.26 19.54
N PHE A 123 -5.94 3.71 18.37
CA PHE A 123 -4.56 3.47 17.95
C PHE A 123 -4.29 3.94 16.51
N LEU A 124 -5.08 4.90 16.00
CA LEU A 124 -4.85 5.54 14.72
C LEU A 124 -3.49 6.25 14.71
N SER A 125 -2.55 5.72 13.93
CA SER A 125 -1.28 6.39 13.63
C SER A 125 -1.40 7.11 12.29
N TYR A 126 -1.21 8.42 12.30
CA TYR A 126 -1.31 9.28 11.12
C TYR A 126 -0.01 9.26 10.32
N ALA A 127 0.20 8.19 9.56
CA ALA A 127 1.26 8.10 8.57
C ALA A 127 0.69 7.80 7.17
N ASN A 128 -0.43 8.45 6.83
CA ASN A 128 -1.00 8.32 5.50
C ASN A 128 0.01 8.82 4.47
N CYS A 129 0.44 7.94 3.59
CA CYS A 129 1.35 8.22 2.49
C CYS A 129 0.73 7.65 1.24
N CYS A 130 0.64 8.46 0.20
CA CYS A 130 0.12 8.00 -1.07
C CYS A 130 1.25 7.83 -2.08
N ARG A 131 1.14 6.80 -2.91
CA ARG A 131 2.17 6.48 -3.88
C ARG A 131 1.61 6.64 -5.29
N MET A 132 2.15 7.62 -6.01
CA MET A 132 2.12 7.67 -7.47
C MET A 132 3.54 7.37 -7.93
N VAL A 133 3.71 6.31 -8.71
CA VAL A 133 5.04 5.76 -9.06
C VAL A 133 5.16 5.65 -10.56
N SER A 134 6.28 6.12 -11.10
CA SER A 134 6.60 5.98 -12.52
C SER A 134 6.99 4.51 -12.84
N PRO A 135 6.82 4.03 -14.08
CA PRO A 135 7.03 2.63 -14.45
C PRO A 135 8.52 2.25 -14.57
N HIS A 136 9.31 2.55 -13.53
CA HIS A 136 10.74 2.28 -13.44
C HIS A 136 10.99 1.19 -12.39
N PRO A 137 11.53 0.01 -12.74
CA PRO A 137 11.68 -1.10 -11.81
C PRO A 137 12.55 -0.80 -10.58
N GLU A 138 13.58 0.04 -10.73
CA GLU A 138 14.57 0.33 -9.70
C GLU A 138 14.07 1.23 -8.57
N ILE A 139 12.96 1.96 -8.77
CA ILE A 139 12.35 2.83 -7.76
C ILE A 139 11.20 2.14 -7.00
N ARG A 140 10.95 0.86 -7.28
CA ARG A 140 9.94 0.08 -6.58
C ARG A 140 10.41 -0.20 -5.15
N THR A 141 9.47 -0.19 -4.22
CA THR A 141 9.75 -0.62 -2.84
C THR A 141 10.23 -2.06 -2.82
N LYS A 142 11.43 -2.29 -2.30
CA LYS A 142 11.98 -3.63 -2.05
C LYS A 142 11.11 -4.38 -1.02
N PRO A 143 11.18 -5.72 -0.96
CA PRO A 143 10.54 -6.47 0.12
C PRO A 143 10.94 -5.90 1.48
N HIS A 144 9.99 -5.64 2.36
CA HIS A 144 10.26 -5.12 3.69
C HIS A 144 9.13 -5.48 4.65
N GLN A 145 9.40 -5.25 5.93
CA GLN A 145 8.40 -5.20 6.99
C GLN A 145 8.33 -3.78 7.53
N ASP A 146 7.13 -3.19 7.57
CA ASP A 146 6.89 -1.86 8.15
C ASP A 146 7.37 -1.78 9.60
N ALA A 147 7.40 -2.92 10.30
CA ALA A 147 7.97 -3.06 11.63
C ALA A 147 9.42 -2.60 11.78
N HIS A 148 10.16 -2.47 10.67
CA HIS A 148 11.48 -1.88 10.65
C HIS A 148 11.46 -0.35 10.84
N TYR A 149 10.39 0.32 10.40
CA TYR A 149 10.29 1.78 10.34
C TYR A 149 9.37 2.37 11.40
N VAL A 150 8.45 1.58 11.96
CA VAL A 150 7.47 2.06 12.95
C VAL A 150 7.86 1.71 14.39
N THR A 151 7.45 2.56 15.32
CA THR A 151 7.60 2.29 16.76
C THR A 151 6.43 1.41 17.23
N ASP A 152 6.71 0.39 18.06
CA ASP A 152 5.74 -0.59 18.56
C ASP A 152 4.92 -1.31 17.46
N PRO A 153 5.56 -2.10 16.59
CA PRO A 153 4.90 -2.74 15.45
C PRO A 153 3.82 -3.76 15.82
N LYS A 154 3.77 -4.23 17.07
CA LYS A 154 2.77 -5.21 17.52
C LYS A 154 1.35 -4.64 17.58
N ARG A 155 1.22 -3.32 17.57
CA ARG A 155 -0.07 -2.61 17.63
C ARG A 155 -0.47 -1.96 16.31
N HIS A 156 0.30 -2.17 15.24
CA HIS A 156 0.10 -1.48 13.98
C HIS A 156 -0.39 -2.43 12.88
N TRP A 157 -1.41 -1.99 12.16
CA TRP A 157 -1.82 -2.55 10.87
C TRP A 157 -1.64 -1.48 9.81
N THR A 158 -1.04 -1.87 8.68
CA THR A 158 -0.94 -1.01 7.51
C THR A 158 -2.13 -1.26 6.60
N VAL A 159 -2.82 -0.19 6.23
CA VAL A 159 -3.95 -0.23 5.29
C VAL A 159 -3.46 0.29 3.94
N TRP A 160 -3.54 -0.56 2.92
CA TRP A 160 -3.19 -0.21 1.54
C TRP A 160 -4.46 -0.15 0.70
N ILE A 161 -4.70 0.99 0.05
CA ILE A 161 -5.92 1.25 -0.74
C ILE A 161 -5.50 1.63 -2.16
N PRO A 162 -5.90 0.88 -3.19
CA PRO A 162 -5.69 1.29 -4.57
C PRO A 162 -6.63 2.46 -4.89
N LEU A 163 -6.09 3.57 -5.41
CA LEU A 163 -6.88 4.70 -5.90
C LEU A 163 -7.31 4.55 -7.37
N THR A 164 -6.68 3.62 -8.07
CA THR A 164 -6.98 3.22 -9.46
C THR A 164 -6.77 1.72 -9.57
N ASP A 165 -7.21 1.15 -10.69
CA ASP A 165 -6.85 -0.22 -11.04
C ASP A 165 -5.32 -0.41 -10.97
N CYS A 166 -4.90 -1.60 -10.52
CA CYS A 166 -3.50 -1.98 -10.37
C CYS A 166 -3.19 -3.17 -11.29
N PRO A 167 -2.97 -2.94 -12.59
CA PRO A 167 -2.58 -3.99 -13.52
C PRO A 167 -1.26 -4.63 -13.07
N ARG A 168 -1.18 -5.96 -13.14
CA ARG A 168 -0.03 -6.73 -12.65
C ARG A 168 1.29 -6.28 -13.28
N GLU A 169 1.26 -5.88 -14.54
CA GLU A 169 2.41 -5.37 -15.29
C GLU A 169 2.92 -4.01 -14.78
N LEU A 170 2.03 -3.19 -14.21
CA LEU A 170 2.37 -1.91 -13.58
C LEU A 170 2.71 -2.07 -12.09
N GLY A 171 2.44 -3.25 -11.53
CA GLY A 171 2.73 -3.61 -10.14
C GLY A 171 1.48 -3.67 -9.28
N GLY A 172 1.63 -3.33 -8.00
CA GLY A 172 0.60 -3.47 -6.97
C GLY A 172 1.25 -3.80 -5.63
N LEU A 173 0.48 -4.35 -4.71
CA LEU A 173 0.98 -4.87 -3.45
C LEU A 173 1.15 -6.39 -3.54
N ALA A 174 2.33 -6.88 -3.18
CA ALA A 174 2.57 -8.29 -2.92
C ALA A 174 2.84 -8.49 -1.42
N VAL A 175 2.30 -9.56 -0.86
CA VAL A 175 2.53 -9.95 0.54
C VAL A 175 3.02 -11.38 0.60
N SER A 176 3.82 -11.71 1.61
CA SER A 176 4.25 -13.08 1.91
C SER A 176 3.44 -13.62 3.08
N PRO A 177 2.42 -14.48 2.85
CA PRO A 177 1.52 -14.91 3.90
C PRO A 177 2.25 -15.60 5.06
N GLY A 178 1.95 -15.17 6.28
CA GLY A 178 2.49 -15.74 7.51
C GLY A 178 3.94 -15.35 7.83
N SER A 179 4.60 -14.58 6.97
CA SER A 179 6.00 -14.13 7.16
C SER A 179 6.19 -13.28 8.43
N TYR A 180 5.16 -12.57 8.88
CA TYR A 180 5.20 -11.76 10.10
C TYR A 180 5.50 -12.58 11.38
N ARG A 181 5.25 -13.90 11.36
CA ARG A 181 5.53 -14.82 12.48
C ARG A 181 7.01 -15.16 12.63
N LEU A 182 7.83 -14.81 11.64
CA LEU A 182 9.27 -15.00 11.65
C LEU A 182 10.00 -13.91 12.46
N GLY A 183 9.26 -12.95 13.04
CA GLY A 183 9.84 -11.78 13.69
C GLY A 183 10.32 -10.75 12.66
N LEU A 184 11.19 -9.83 13.09
CA LEU A 184 11.82 -8.87 12.20
C LEU A 184 12.98 -9.56 11.48
N LEU A 185 12.87 -9.68 10.16
CA LEU A 185 13.89 -10.22 9.27
C LEU A 185 14.98 -9.16 8.99
N PRO A 186 16.15 -9.56 8.46
CA PRO A 186 17.19 -8.61 8.08
C PRO A 186 16.74 -7.65 6.97
N HIS A 187 17.06 -6.36 7.13
CA HIS A 187 16.94 -5.33 6.10
C HIS A 187 18.32 -4.76 5.81
N PHE A 188 18.60 -4.47 4.54
CA PHE A 188 19.83 -3.84 4.09
C PHE A 188 19.51 -2.43 3.60
N GLY A 189 20.32 -1.43 4.00
CA GLY A 189 20.14 -0.02 3.66
C GLY A 189 19.67 0.87 4.81
N LYS A 190 19.65 2.20 4.61
CA LYS A 190 19.14 3.18 5.58
C LYS A 190 17.81 3.75 5.06
N GLY A 191 16.71 3.54 5.79
CA GLY A 191 15.45 4.28 5.56
C GLY A 191 14.83 4.16 4.16
N ILE A 192 13.78 4.94 3.92
CA ILE A 192 12.58 4.58 3.13
C ILE A 192 12.81 4.29 1.62
N VAL A 193 13.97 4.58 1.05
CA VAL A 193 14.27 4.28 -0.37
C VAL A 193 15.39 3.24 -0.57
N ASP A 194 16.28 3.06 0.41
CA ASP A 194 17.36 2.09 0.33
C ASP A 194 17.19 0.88 1.24
N ALA A 195 16.27 0.94 2.21
CA ALA A 195 16.03 -0.12 3.18
C ALA A 195 14.99 -1.15 2.70
N GLY A 196 15.34 -2.42 2.85
CA GLY A 196 14.52 -3.58 2.52
C GLY A 196 15.33 -4.86 2.60
N ALA A 197 14.65 -6.01 2.65
CA ALA A 197 15.30 -7.29 2.40
C ALA A 197 15.63 -7.40 0.92
N GLU A 198 16.72 -8.10 0.59
CA GLU A 198 16.92 -8.54 -0.78
C GLU A 198 15.83 -9.55 -1.13
N THR A 199 15.30 -9.42 -2.34
CA THR A 199 14.54 -10.48 -2.98
C THR A 199 15.53 -11.61 -3.26
N PRO A 200 15.40 -12.82 -2.68
CA PRO A 200 16.28 -13.93 -3.04
C PRO A 200 16.45 -14.06 -4.56
N GLU A 201 17.65 -14.36 -5.05
CA GLU A 201 17.95 -14.44 -6.50
C GLU A 201 17.09 -15.50 -7.22
N ASP A 202 16.49 -16.41 -6.47
CA ASP A 202 15.59 -17.47 -6.90
C ASP A 202 14.09 -17.12 -6.76
N LEU A 203 13.77 -15.85 -6.47
CA LEU A 203 12.39 -15.33 -6.53
C LEU A 203 12.00 -14.75 -7.90
#